data_AF-A0A3B1CFA7-F1
#
_entry.id   AF-A0A3B1CFA7-F1
#
_cell.length_a   1.000
_cell.length_b   1.000
_cell.length_c   1.000
_cell.angle_alpha   90.00
_cell.angle_beta   90.00
_cell.angle_gamma   90.00
#
_symmetry.space_group_name_H-M   'P 1'
#
loop_
_entity.id
_entity.type
_entity.pdbx_description
1 polymer ?
#
loop_
_entity_poly.entity_id
_entity_poly.type
_entity_poly.pdbx_seq_one_letter_code
_entity_poly.pdbx_strand_id
1 'polypeptide(L)'
;METLDSFILVTHIVFGAAFVFTMAAVQIVTGPALSKISAGEEKQNAVRIVQTRAAPAMDIAIIVMDITVAYLLYSRWDEIGAMLWLHIKTTFGFTALVIANLLHFYWRSKKKRLKAKGADDAFKKLSRRTLFLEKVVLTCAAITFLMGVTYNHFL
;
A
#
# COMPACT_ATOMS: atom_id res chain seq x y z
N MET A 1 -7.19 26.05 -11.05
CA MET A 1 -6.18 24.97 -11.05
C MET A 1 -5.58 24.77 -9.67
N GLU A 2 -5.09 25.82 -8.98
CA GLU A 2 -4.48 25.72 -7.63
C GLU A 2 -5.34 24.99 -6.58
N THR A 3 -6.66 25.19 -6.59
CA THR A 3 -7.57 24.55 -5.63
C THR A 3 -7.74 23.04 -5.85
N LEU A 4 -7.69 22.58 -7.10
CA LEU A 4 -7.77 21.15 -7.44
C LEU A 4 -6.45 20.45 -7.10
N ASP A 5 -5.33 21.04 -7.47
CA ASP A 5 -4.01 20.45 -7.21
C ASP A 5 -3.75 20.35 -5.71
N SER A 6 -4.10 21.38 -4.94
CA SER A 6 -4.01 21.37 -3.49
C SER A 6 -4.91 20.29 -2.86
N PHE A 7 -6.15 20.15 -3.37
CA PHE A 7 -7.07 19.13 -2.89
C PHE A 7 -6.56 17.70 -3.18
N ILE A 8 -6.03 17.46 -4.38
CA ILE A 8 -5.47 16.17 -4.77
C ILE A 8 -4.22 15.85 -3.94
N LEU A 9 -3.35 16.83 -3.72
CA LEU A 9 -2.16 16.66 -2.87
C LEU A 9 -2.54 16.33 -1.42
N VAL A 10 -3.48 17.08 -0.82
CA VAL A 10 -3.97 16.81 0.54
C VAL A 10 -4.60 15.42 0.62
N THR A 11 -5.41 15.04 -0.37
CA THR A 11 -6.00 13.70 -0.45
C THR A 11 -4.92 12.63 -0.51
N HIS A 12 -3.92 12.80 -1.37
CA HIS A 12 -2.78 11.89 -1.47
C HIS A 12 -2.07 11.71 -0.12
N ILE A 13 -1.81 12.82 0.57
CA ILE A 13 -1.11 12.85 1.85
C ILE A 13 -1.93 12.15 2.95
N VAL A 14 -3.21 12.48 3.06
CA VAL A 14 -4.10 11.92 4.09
C VAL A 14 -4.26 10.41 3.94
N PHE A 15 -4.50 9.94 2.71
CA PHE A 15 -4.63 8.50 2.46
C PHE A 15 -3.29 7.77 2.61
N GLY A 16 -2.18 8.39 2.22
CA GLY A 16 -0.82 7.88 2.49
C GLY A 16 -0.55 7.71 3.98
N ALA A 17 -0.85 8.73 4.78
CA ALA A 17 -0.71 8.67 6.23
C ALA A 17 -1.61 7.60 6.84
N ALA A 18 -2.89 7.55 6.46
CA ALA A 18 -3.84 6.55 6.95
C ALA A 18 -3.39 5.12 6.62
N PHE A 19 -2.85 4.89 5.43
CA PHE A 19 -2.27 3.60 5.03
C PHE A 19 -1.09 3.21 5.92
N VAL A 20 -0.12 4.11 6.10
CA VAL A 20 1.07 3.87 6.93
C VAL A 20 0.69 3.59 8.38
N PHE A 21 -0.20 4.40 8.98
CA PHE A 21 -0.66 4.20 10.35
C PHE A 21 -1.43 2.89 10.53
N THR A 22 -2.30 2.53 9.58
CA THR A 22 -3.04 1.27 9.62
C THR A 22 -2.10 0.08 9.58
N MET A 23 -1.12 0.11 8.68
CA MET A 23 -0.11 -0.95 8.57
C MET A 23 0.78 -1.03 9.81
N ALA A 24 1.23 0.11 10.34
CA ALA A 24 2.01 0.16 11.58
C ALA A 24 1.21 -0.42 12.76
N ALA A 25 -0.06 -0.05 12.91
CA ALA A 25 -0.94 -0.60 13.94
C ALA A 25 -1.13 -2.12 13.79
N VAL A 26 -1.30 -2.61 12.56
CA VAL A 26 -1.41 -4.06 12.31
C VAL A 26 -0.10 -4.78 12.65
N GLN A 27 1.05 -4.24 12.25
CA GLN A 27 2.35 -4.90 12.43
C GLN A 27 2.90 -4.81 13.85
N ILE A 28 2.77 -3.65 14.50
CA ILE A 28 3.35 -3.36 15.82
C ILE A 28 2.41 -3.78 16.94
N VAL A 29 1.11 -3.57 16.78
CA VAL A 29 0.13 -3.83 17.84
C VAL A 29 -0.54 -5.18 17.61
N THR A 30 -1.17 -5.35 16.45
CA THR A 30 -2.05 -6.50 16.22
C THR A 30 -1.27 -7.80 16.06
N GLY A 31 -0.15 -7.79 15.34
CA GLY A 31 0.71 -8.97 15.17
C GLY A 31 1.21 -9.55 16.51
N PRO A 32 1.88 -8.74 17.37
CA PRO A 32 2.33 -9.18 18.69
C PRO A 32 1.19 -9.53 19.65
N ALA A 33 0.04 -8.85 19.58
CA ALA A 33 -1.12 -9.22 20.38
C ALA A 33 -1.65 -10.61 19.98
N LEU A 34 -1.79 -10.87 18.67
CA LEU A 34 -2.24 -12.16 18.16
C LEU A 34 -1.25 -13.30 18.41
N SER A 35 0.06 -13.02 18.51
CA SER A 35 1.06 -14.06 18.81
C SER A 35 0.92 -14.61 20.23
N LYS A 36 0.40 -13.81 21.18
CA LYS A 36 0.15 -14.21 22.57
C LYS A 36 -1.12 -15.03 22.77
N ILE A 37 -2.05 -15.01 21.82
CA ILE A 37 -3.28 -15.83 21.87
C ILE A 37 -2.96 -17.25 21.41
N SER A 38 -3.41 -18.26 22.15
CA SER A 38 -3.27 -19.67 21.78
C SER A 38 -3.98 -19.96 20.45
N ALA A 39 -3.48 -20.96 19.72
CA ALA A 39 -4.13 -21.37 18.46
C ALA A 39 -5.50 -21.99 18.79
N GLY A 40 -6.57 -21.35 18.32
CA GLY A 40 -7.95 -21.75 18.59
C GLY A 40 -8.95 -20.90 17.82
N GLU A 41 -10.23 -21.20 18.00
CA GLU A 41 -11.33 -20.57 17.28
C GLU A 41 -11.42 -19.05 17.56
N GLU A 42 -11.12 -18.64 18.80
CA GLU A 42 -11.06 -17.23 19.20
C GLU A 42 -9.99 -16.44 18.44
N LYS A 43 -8.78 -17.00 18.30
CA LYS A 43 -7.71 -16.40 17.51
C LYS A 43 -8.10 -16.27 16.05
N GLN A 44 -8.76 -17.29 15.49
CA GLN A 44 -9.23 -17.26 14.10
C GLN A 44 -10.30 -16.19 13.90
N ASN A 45 -11.22 -16.02 14.85
CA ASN A 45 -12.24 -14.96 14.80
C ASN A 45 -11.63 -13.57 14.93
N ALA A 46 -10.68 -13.36 15.83
CA ALA A 46 -9.97 -12.08 15.96
C ALA A 46 -9.21 -11.71 14.66
N VAL A 47 -8.47 -12.67 14.10
CA VAL A 47 -7.79 -12.52 12.81
C VAL A 47 -8.79 -12.19 11.70
N ARG A 48 -9.93 -12.88 11.67
CA ARG A 48 -10.96 -12.67 10.66
C ARG A 48 -11.57 -11.26 10.76
N ILE A 49 -11.87 -10.75 11.95
CA ILE A 49 -12.42 -9.40 12.13
C ILE A 49 -11.44 -8.35 11.60
N VAL A 50 -10.16 -8.45 11.99
CA VAL A 50 -9.11 -7.56 11.51
C VAL A 50 -8.97 -7.64 10.00
N GLN A 51 -8.89 -8.85 9.43
CA GLN A 51 -8.78 -9.03 7.98
C GLN A 51 -10.00 -8.53 7.22
N THR A 52 -11.20 -8.68 7.76
CA THR A 52 -12.44 -8.28 7.08
C THR A 52 -12.62 -6.76 7.06
N ARG A 53 -12.08 -6.05 8.05
CA ARG A 53 -12.21 -4.57 8.15
C ARG A 53 -10.98 -3.83 7.64
N ALA A 54 -9.78 -4.25 8.04
CA ALA A 54 -8.55 -3.59 7.65
C ALA A 54 -8.22 -3.82 6.18
N ALA A 55 -8.41 -5.04 5.65
CA ALA A 55 -8.00 -5.34 4.29
C ALA A 55 -8.77 -4.55 3.23
N PRO A 56 -10.10 -4.35 3.32
CA PRO A 56 -10.81 -3.47 2.39
C PRO A 56 -10.42 -1.99 2.54
N ALA A 57 -10.24 -1.50 3.78
CA ALA A 57 -9.82 -0.12 4.03
C ALA A 57 -8.43 0.17 3.42
N MET A 58 -7.49 -0.76 3.54
CA MET A 58 -6.16 -0.65 2.92
C MET A 58 -6.23 -0.66 1.39
N ASP A 59 -7.09 -1.48 0.78
CA ASP A 59 -7.26 -1.47 -0.68
C ASP A 59 -7.79 -0.13 -1.19
N ILE A 60 -8.78 0.45 -0.49
CA ILE A 60 -9.32 1.77 -0.85
C ILE A 60 -8.21 2.82 -0.77
N ALA A 61 -7.40 2.80 0.29
CA ALA A 61 -6.28 3.74 0.43
C ALA A 61 -5.26 3.60 -0.71
N ILE A 62 -4.89 2.37 -1.09
CA ILE A 62 -4.00 2.10 -2.24
C ILE A 62 -4.60 2.67 -3.53
N ILE A 63 -5.88 2.38 -3.81
CA ILE A 63 -6.54 2.85 -5.04
C ILE A 63 -6.60 4.39 -5.10
N VAL A 64 -6.96 5.05 -3.99
CA VAL A 64 -6.99 6.52 -3.94
C VAL A 64 -5.59 7.10 -4.12
N MET A 65 -4.57 6.49 -3.50
CA MET A 65 -3.18 6.90 -3.70
C MET A 65 -2.73 6.73 -5.15
N ASP A 66 -3.08 5.63 -5.82
CA ASP A 66 -2.70 5.39 -7.21
C ASP A 66 -3.32 6.43 -8.16
N ILE A 67 -4.59 6.75 -7.97
CA ILE A 67 -5.30 7.76 -8.77
C ILE A 67 -4.68 9.14 -8.57
N THR A 68 -4.42 9.51 -7.32
CA THR A 68 -3.82 10.80 -6.99
C THR A 68 -2.37 10.91 -7.48
N VAL A 69 -1.57 9.84 -7.41
CA VAL A 69 -0.22 9.80 -8.01
C VAL A 69 -0.28 9.93 -9.51
N ALA A 70 -1.17 9.20 -10.19
CA ALA A 70 -1.31 9.29 -11.65
C ALA A 70 -1.65 10.72 -12.08
N TYR A 71 -2.54 11.40 -11.36
CA TYR A 71 -2.85 12.81 -11.60
C TYR A 71 -1.63 13.73 -11.38
N LEU A 72 -0.91 13.56 -10.27
CA LEU A 72 0.27 14.38 -9.97
C LEU A 72 1.39 14.17 -10.99
N LEU A 73 1.60 12.93 -11.44
CA LEU A 73 2.56 12.61 -12.49
C LEU A 73 2.18 13.24 -13.82
N TYR A 74 0.90 13.16 -14.19
CA TYR A 74 0.40 13.75 -15.43
C TYR A 74 0.50 15.28 -15.43
N SER A 75 0.03 15.92 -14.35
CA SER A 75 0.00 17.39 -14.22
C SER A 75 1.38 18.02 -14.11
N ARG A 76 2.40 17.26 -13.67
CA ARG A 76 3.78 17.75 -13.46
C ARG A 76 4.80 17.09 -14.38
N TRP A 77 4.36 16.41 -15.44
CA TRP A 77 5.25 15.62 -16.28
C TRP A 77 6.37 16.45 -16.93
N ASP A 78 6.04 17.67 -17.38
CA ASP A 78 7.02 18.56 -18.01
C ASP A 78 8.09 19.02 -17.01
N GLU A 79 7.71 19.33 -15.77
CA GLU A 79 8.63 19.67 -14.68
C GLU A 79 9.51 18.47 -14.29
N ILE A 80 8.93 17.26 -14.25
CA ILE A 80 9.65 16.01 -13.99
C ILE A 80 10.66 15.72 -15.11
N GLY A 81 10.25 15.94 -16.36
CA GLY A 81 11.08 15.73 -17.55
C GLY A 81 12.22 16.74 -17.69
N ALA A 82 12.10 17.92 -17.10
CA ALA A 82 13.14 18.96 -17.15
C ALA A 82 14.43 18.58 -16.41
N MET A 83 14.37 17.66 -15.45
CA MET A 83 15.53 17.19 -14.69
C MET A 83 15.71 15.68 -14.84
N LEU A 84 16.78 15.24 -15.53
CA LEU A 84 17.05 13.82 -15.81
C LEU A 84 17.03 12.93 -14.55
N TRP A 85 17.63 13.40 -13.45
CA TRP A 85 17.65 12.67 -12.17
C TRP A 85 16.24 12.46 -11.60
N LEU A 86 15.41 13.49 -11.71
CA LEU A 86 14.04 13.49 -11.23
C LEU A 86 13.17 12.55 -12.07
N HIS A 87 13.34 12.60 -13.39
CA HIS A 87 12.68 11.73 -14.35
C HIS A 87 13.00 10.25 -14.11
N ILE A 88 14.28 9.90 -13.93
CA ILE A 88 14.72 8.53 -13.64
C ILE A 88 14.10 8.04 -12.34
N LYS A 89 14.23 8.80 -11.25
CA LYS A 89 13.67 8.41 -9.93
C LYS A 89 12.17 8.20 -9.99
N THR A 90 11.47 9.12 -10.64
CA THR A 90 10.01 9.07 -10.74
C THR A 90 9.55 7.87 -11.58
N THR A 91 10.24 7.57 -12.67
CA THR A 91 9.95 6.39 -13.52
C THR A 91 10.19 5.08 -12.79
N PHE A 92 11.31 4.94 -12.07
CA PHE A 92 11.59 3.76 -11.26
C PHE A 92 10.58 3.60 -10.11
N GLY A 93 10.26 4.70 -9.41
CA GLY A 93 9.26 4.71 -8.33
C GLY A 93 7.87 4.30 -8.82
N PHE A 94 7.42 4.87 -9.95
CA PHE A 94 6.14 4.54 -10.55
C PHE A 94 6.08 3.08 -11.04
N THR A 95 7.15 2.59 -11.68
CA THR A 95 7.24 1.19 -12.12
C THR A 95 7.17 0.24 -10.93
N ALA A 96 7.89 0.54 -9.85
CA ALA A 96 7.84 -0.24 -8.61
C ALA A 96 6.43 -0.25 -8.00
N LEU A 97 5.75 0.90 -7.99
CA LEU A 97 4.37 1.03 -7.51
C LEU A 97 3.40 0.16 -8.33
N VAL A 98 3.46 0.22 -9.65
CA VAL A 98 2.62 -0.60 -10.55
C VAL A 98 2.84 -2.09 -10.29
N ILE A 99 4.09 -2.53 -10.20
CA ILE A 99 4.43 -3.94 -9.92
C ILE A 99 3.91 -4.36 -8.54
N ALA A 100 4.09 -3.51 -7.52
CA ALA A 100 3.60 -3.72 -6.16
C ALA A 100 2.08 -3.92 -6.14
N ASN A 101 1.32 -3.08 -6.84
CA ASN A 101 -0.14 -3.16 -6.89
C ASN A 101 -0.62 -4.41 -7.63
N LEU A 102 -0.02 -4.73 -8.77
CA LEU A 102 -0.32 -5.96 -9.51
C LEU A 102 -0.09 -7.20 -8.64
N LEU A 103 1.03 -7.26 -7.92
CA LEU A 103 1.35 -8.35 -7.02
C LEU A 103 0.38 -8.42 -5.83
N HIS A 104 0.05 -7.29 -5.21
CA HIS A 104 -0.90 -7.18 -4.11
C HIS A 104 -2.26 -7.77 -4.48
N PHE A 105 -2.89 -7.27 -5.54
CA PHE A 105 -4.22 -7.73 -5.96
C PHE A 105 -4.21 -9.15 -6.52
N TYR A 106 -3.16 -9.55 -7.24
CA TYR A 106 -2.99 -10.93 -7.71
C TYR A 106 -2.92 -11.90 -6.53
N TRP A 107 -2.08 -11.62 -5.53
CA TRP A 107 -1.93 -12.51 -4.39
C TRP A 107 -3.10 -12.51 -3.44
N ARG A 108 -3.77 -11.37 -3.26
CA ARG A 108 -5.04 -11.30 -2.53
C ARG A 108 -6.10 -12.20 -3.16
N SER A 109 -6.24 -12.12 -4.49
CA SER A 109 -7.14 -12.99 -5.26
C SER A 109 -6.74 -14.47 -5.14
N LYS A 110 -5.44 -14.76 -5.23
CA LYS A 110 -4.91 -16.12 -5.08
C LYS A 110 -5.13 -16.69 -3.68
N LYS A 111 -4.94 -15.89 -2.61
CA LYS A 111 -5.25 -16.27 -1.22
C LYS A 111 -6.72 -16.66 -1.07
N LYS A 112 -7.64 -15.87 -1.63
CA LYS A 112 -9.08 -16.16 -1.61
C LYS A 112 -9.40 -17.50 -2.30
N ARG A 113 -8.81 -17.74 -3.47
CA ARG A 113 -8.98 -18.99 -4.22
C ARG A 113 -8.40 -20.20 -3.49
N LEU A 114 -7.20 -20.09 -2.90
CA LEU A 114 -6.57 -21.18 -2.16
C LEU A 114 -7.35 -21.54 -0.90
N LYS A 115 -7.86 -20.54 -0.17
CA LYS A 115 -8.73 -20.75 0.99
C LYS A 115 -10.03 -21.45 0.60
N ALA A 116 -10.66 -21.04 -0.50
CA ALA A 116 -11.88 -21.69 -1.00
C ALA A 116 -11.66 -23.15 -1.44
N LYS A 117 -10.43 -23.50 -1.85
CA LYS A 117 -10.05 -24.86 -2.26
C LYS A 117 -9.56 -25.74 -1.09
N GLY A 118 -9.51 -25.23 0.14
CA GLY A 118 -8.93 -25.96 1.28
C GLY A 118 -7.44 -26.28 1.15
N ALA A 119 -6.71 -25.54 0.30
CA ALA A 119 -5.29 -25.79 0.02
C ALA A 119 -4.38 -25.12 1.07
N ASP A 120 -4.45 -25.57 2.31
CA ASP A 120 -3.88 -24.90 3.48
C ASP A 120 -2.35 -24.73 3.44
N ASP A 121 -1.61 -25.70 2.89
CA ASP A 121 -0.15 -25.61 2.78
C ASP A 121 0.28 -24.57 1.74
N ALA A 122 -0.40 -24.55 0.59
CA ALA A 122 -0.19 -23.54 -0.43
C ALA A 122 -0.58 -22.14 0.07
N PHE A 123 -1.66 -22.04 0.86
CA PHE A 123 -2.10 -20.82 1.50
C PHE A 123 -1.06 -20.30 2.51
N LYS A 124 -0.52 -21.17 3.39
CA LYS A 124 0.53 -20.81 4.35
C LYS A 124 1.82 -20.36 3.66
N LYS A 125 2.23 -21.03 2.58
CA LYS A 125 3.43 -20.66 1.80
C LYS A 125 3.25 -19.31 1.11
N LEU A 126 2.08 -19.05 0.54
CA LEU A 126 1.76 -17.77 -0.09
C LEU A 126 1.68 -16.63 0.93
N SER A 127 1.09 -16.89 2.10
CA SER A 127 0.95 -15.91 3.18
C SER A 127 2.30 -15.42 3.71
N ARG A 128 3.31 -16.30 3.80
CA ARG A 128 4.69 -15.90 4.15
C ARG A 128 5.35 -15.01 3.10
N ARG A 129 5.10 -15.25 1.81
CA ARG A 129 5.67 -14.45 0.70
C ARG A 129 5.02 -13.07 0.57
N THR A 130 3.73 -12.98 0.85
CA THR A 130 2.98 -11.71 0.81
C THR A 130 3.44 -10.73 1.89
N LEU A 131 3.75 -11.22 3.09
CA LEU A 131 4.29 -10.40 4.19
C LEU A 131 5.59 -9.66 3.84
N PHE A 132 6.44 -10.24 3.00
CA PHE A 132 7.68 -9.59 2.55
C PHE A 132 7.40 -8.47 1.55
N LEU A 133 6.48 -8.69 0.62
CA LEU A 133 6.20 -7.76 -0.47
C LEU A 133 5.25 -6.64 -0.02
N GLU A 134 4.35 -6.89 0.93
CA GLU A 134 3.60 -5.84 1.65
C GLU A 134 4.55 -4.85 2.37
N LYS A 135 5.72 -5.31 2.84
CA LYS A 135 6.79 -4.44 3.39
C LYS A 135 7.51 -3.64 2.30
N VAL A 136 7.71 -4.20 1.12
CA VAL A 136 8.29 -3.49 -0.03
C VAL A 136 7.33 -2.41 -0.54
N VAL A 137 6.03 -2.74 -0.65
CA VAL A 137 4.96 -1.78 -0.97
C VAL A 137 4.93 -0.63 0.05
N LEU A 138 5.07 -0.95 1.35
CA LEU A 138 5.19 0.03 2.44
C LEU A 138 6.34 1.01 2.23
N THR A 139 7.53 0.51 1.89
CA THR A 139 8.71 1.37 1.65
C THR A 139 8.54 2.20 0.39
N CYS A 140 8.01 1.63 -0.69
CA CYS A 140 7.76 2.36 -1.93
C CYS A 140 6.68 3.44 -1.77
N ALA A 141 5.58 3.16 -1.06
CA ALA A 141 4.51 4.11 -0.78
C ALA A 141 5.01 5.31 0.04
N ALA A 142 5.82 5.07 1.07
CA ALA A 142 6.44 6.15 1.87
C ALA A 142 7.45 6.97 1.06
N ILE A 143 8.20 6.34 0.15
CA ILE A 143 9.12 7.04 -0.76
C ILE A 143 8.34 7.91 -1.75
N THR A 144 7.25 7.41 -2.33
CA THR A 144 6.38 8.18 -3.22
C THR A 144 5.71 9.36 -2.49
N PHE A 145 5.29 9.15 -1.25
CA PHE A 145 4.80 10.21 -0.37
C PHE A 145 5.88 11.26 -0.08
N LEU A 146 7.09 10.82 0.30
CA LEU A 146 8.22 11.71 0.57
C LEU A 146 8.62 12.50 -0.69
N MET A 147 8.55 11.88 -1.87
CA MET A 147 8.72 12.60 -3.15
C MET A 147 7.65 13.69 -3.29
N GLY A 148 6.36 13.37 -3.09
CA GLY A 148 5.28 14.37 -3.11
C GLY A 148 5.50 15.54 -2.15
N VAL A 149 6.00 15.28 -0.94
CA VAL A 149 6.35 16.31 0.05
C VAL A 149 7.58 17.12 -0.36
N THR A 150 8.62 16.49 -0.92
CA THR A 150 9.81 17.21 -1.40
C THR A 150 9.51 18.11 -2.59
N TYR A 151 8.60 17.69 -3.48
CA TYR A 151 8.12 18.53 -4.58
C TYR A 151 7.39 19.79 -4.10
N ASN A 152 6.67 19.73 -2.98
CA ASN A 152 5.92 20.86 -2.44
C ASN A 152 6.77 21.87 -1.64
N HIS A 153 8.05 21.54 -1.36
CA HIS A 153 8.94 22.37 -0.54
C HIS A 153 10.20 22.86 -1.26
N PHE A 154 10.54 22.32 -2.42
CA PHE A 154 11.74 22.69 -3.19
C PHE A 154 11.45 23.45 -4.50
N LEU A 155 10.17 23.75 -4.79
CA LEU A 155 9.71 24.74 -5.77
C LEU A 155 8.97 25.84 -5.02
#